data_AF-A0A9X3S3Q9-F1
#
_entry.id   AF-A0A9X3S3Q9-F1
#
_cell.length_a   1.000
_cell.length_b   1.000
_cell.length_c   1.000
_cell.angle_alpha   90.00
_cell.angle_beta   90.00
_cell.angle_gamma   90.00
#
_symmetry.space_group_name_H-M   'P 1'
#
loop_
_entity.id
_entity.type
_entity.pdbx_description
1 polymer ?
#
loop_
_entity_poly.entity_id
_entity_poly.type
_entity_poly.pdbx_seq_one_letter_code
_entity_poly.pdbx_strand_id
1 'polypeptide(L)'
;MSGKTLLQWIAVLSALGALAAYALRPENKPVAQASTTSGELTFAPDFPVADRAWVLGAIAKARPEARRLIDDVDGRTRITAFYEPYGYWLGWARAVAPNQYEVRLNLARLDGRRKIDRDTVTLHELGHVVDYALVPDMLRDRLAAQVPTSGVCPDKIQGDCAAAPERFADTFAKWALRGAVSAVGAGYSLASPQSLEDWGAPLSELAIELDVTAG
;
A
#
# COMPACT_ATOMS: atom_id res chain seq x y z
N MET A 1 29.50 -23.96 -21.98
CA MET A 1 29.57 -22.88 -20.96
C MET A 1 28.25 -22.13 -21.03
N SER A 2 27.38 -22.32 -20.03
CA SER A 2 25.98 -21.88 -20.06
C SER A 2 25.88 -20.46 -19.49
N GLY A 3 25.45 -19.51 -20.33
CA GLY A 3 25.21 -18.11 -20.00
C GLY A 3 23.98 -17.93 -19.12
N LYS A 4 24.07 -18.36 -17.85
CA LYS A 4 23.17 -17.90 -16.79
C LYS A 4 23.61 -16.48 -16.42
N THR A 5 23.09 -15.52 -17.17
CA THR A 5 23.46 -14.12 -17.15
C THR A 5 22.99 -13.43 -15.86
N LEU A 6 23.81 -12.49 -15.41
CA LEU A 6 23.68 -11.47 -14.37
C LEU A 6 22.27 -11.07 -13.87
N LEU A 7 21.21 -11.21 -14.69
CA LEU A 7 19.84 -10.88 -14.34
C LEU A 7 19.22 -11.75 -13.23
N GLN A 8 19.62 -13.02 -13.09
CA GLN A 8 19.10 -13.88 -12.01
C GLN A 8 19.60 -13.44 -10.61
N TRP A 9 20.74 -12.76 -10.54
CA TRP A 9 21.29 -12.27 -9.26
C TRP A 9 20.66 -10.95 -8.81
N ILE A 10 20.21 -10.10 -9.74
CA ILE A 10 19.55 -8.83 -9.40
C ILE A 10 18.16 -9.06 -8.78
N ALA A 11 17.41 -10.07 -9.25
CA ALA A 11 16.09 -10.39 -8.67
C ALA A 11 16.17 -10.95 -7.24
N VAL A 12 17.23 -11.71 -6.91
CA VAL A 12 17.44 -12.25 -5.55
C VAL A 12 17.86 -11.15 -4.56
N LEU A 13 18.65 -10.17 -5.01
CA LEU A 13 19.10 -9.05 -4.17
C LEU A 13 17.95 -8.09 -3.80
N SER A 14 16.97 -7.88 -4.68
CA SER A 14 15.81 -7.01 -4.39
C SER A 14 14.83 -7.62 -3.38
N ALA A 15 14.61 -8.94 -3.41
CA ALA A 15 13.79 -9.63 -2.41
C ALA A 15 14.48 -9.66 -1.02
N LEU A 16 15.80 -9.77 -0.99
CA LEU A 16 16.60 -9.69 0.25
C LEU A 16 16.61 -8.28 0.85
N GLY A 17 16.57 -7.22 0.03
CA GLY A 17 16.49 -5.84 0.50
C GLY A 17 15.19 -5.53 1.26
N ALA A 18 14.05 -6.05 0.76
CA ALA A 18 12.76 -5.92 1.43
C ALA A 18 12.72 -6.70 2.77
N LEU A 19 13.31 -7.90 2.81
CA LEU A 19 13.41 -8.72 4.02
C LEU A 19 14.40 -8.14 5.06
N ALA A 20 15.53 -7.60 4.62
CA ALA A 20 16.53 -7.01 5.52
C ALA A 20 16.07 -5.70 6.16
N ALA A 21 15.30 -4.88 5.43
CA ALA A 21 14.63 -3.71 5.99
C ALA A 21 13.53 -4.07 6.99
N TYR A 22 12.93 -5.26 6.85
CA TYR A 22 11.88 -5.77 7.74
C TYR A 22 12.45 -6.33 9.05
N ALA A 23 13.58 -7.07 8.99
CA ALA A 23 14.24 -7.67 10.16
C ALA A 23 14.87 -6.65 11.12
N LEU A 24 15.07 -5.42 10.68
CA LEU A 24 15.60 -4.32 11.50
C LEU A 24 14.50 -3.46 12.15
N ARG A 25 13.23 -3.87 12.05
CA ARG A 25 12.14 -3.18 12.77
C ARG A 25 12.21 -3.48 14.27
N PRO A 26 12.22 -2.47 15.14
CA PRO A 26 12.04 -2.70 16.57
C PRO A 26 10.64 -3.25 16.83
N GLU A 27 10.56 -4.42 17.44
CA GLU A 27 9.33 -4.93 18.05
C GLU A 27 8.84 -3.88 19.05
N ASN A 28 7.56 -3.50 18.96
CA ASN A 28 6.93 -2.40 19.71
C ASN A 28 7.23 -0.99 19.17
N LYS A 29 6.80 -0.70 17.94
CA LYS A 29 6.51 0.69 17.61
C LYS A 29 5.43 1.20 18.58
N PRO A 30 5.69 2.24 19.40
CA PRO A 30 4.58 3.03 19.89
C PRO A 30 3.76 3.49 18.68
N VAL A 31 2.44 3.64 18.83
CA VAL A 31 1.63 4.39 17.85
C VAL A 31 2.46 5.59 17.44
N ALA A 32 2.75 5.72 16.14
CA ALA A 32 3.62 6.80 15.69
C ALA A 32 3.05 8.09 16.27
N GLN A 33 3.88 8.84 17.00
CA GLN A 33 3.49 10.15 17.48
C GLN A 33 2.93 10.89 16.28
N ALA A 34 1.65 11.30 16.37
CA ALA A 34 0.97 12.04 15.32
C ALA A 34 1.95 13.09 14.79
N SER A 35 2.28 12.98 13.52
CA SER A 35 3.27 13.89 12.95
C SER A 35 2.61 15.25 12.87
N THR A 36 3.10 16.24 13.62
CA THR A 36 2.59 17.62 13.59
C THR A 36 2.69 18.28 12.21
N THR A 37 3.37 17.66 11.26
CA THR A 37 3.38 18.05 9.86
C THR A 37 2.37 17.23 9.06
N SER A 38 1.09 17.58 9.19
CA SER A 38 0.17 17.43 8.05
C SER A 38 0.78 18.22 6.89
N GLY A 39 1.06 17.56 5.79
CA GLY A 39 1.68 18.16 4.61
C GLY A 39 1.04 17.59 3.35
N GLU A 40 1.24 18.26 2.23
CA GLU A 40 0.71 17.78 0.96
C GLU A 40 1.52 16.61 0.43
N LEU A 41 0.83 15.60 -0.09
CA LEU A 41 1.43 14.52 -0.85
C LEU A 41 2.32 15.08 -1.97
N THR A 42 3.58 14.66 -2.01
CA THR A 42 4.52 15.17 -3.01
C THR A 42 4.59 14.27 -4.23
N PHE A 43 4.75 14.85 -5.42
CA PHE A 43 4.99 14.12 -6.66
C PHE A 43 6.41 14.39 -7.15
N ALA A 44 7.07 13.38 -7.69
CA ALA A 44 8.34 13.58 -8.37
C ALA A 44 8.18 14.60 -9.53
N PRO A 45 9.23 15.40 -9.83
CA PRO A 45 9.16 16.42 -10.89
C PRO A 45 8.76 15.85 -12.26
N ASP A 46 9.14 14.60 -12.54
CA ASP A 46 8.87 13.86 -13.77
C ASP A 46 7.54 13.09 -13.74
N PHE A 47 6.78 13.14 -12.65
CA PHE A 47 5.43 12.58 -12.60
C PHE A 47 4.47 13.45 -13.42
N PRO A 48 3.83 12.92 -14.48
CA PRO A 48 3.01 13.71 -15.40
C PRO A 48 1.89 14.44 -14.66
N VAL A 49 1.73 15.74 -14.94
CA VAL A 49 0.72 16.59 -14.29
C VAL A 49 -0.71 16.07 -14.54
N ALA A 50 -0.97 15.57 -15.76
CA ALA A 50 -2.27 15.01 -16.12
C ALA A 50 -2.65 13.78 -15.27
N ASP A 51 -1.66 13.04 -14.76
CA ASP A 51 -1.88 11.82 -13.99
C ASP A 51 -2.01 12.06 -12.48
N ARG A 52 -1.56 13.21 -11.98
CA ARG A 52 -1.74 13.59 -10.56
C ARG A 52 -3.22 13.62 -10.18
N ALA A 53 -4.08 14.06 -11.10
CA ALA A 53 -5.50 14.23 -10.85
C ALA A 53 -6.20 12.91 -10.46
N TRP A 54 -5.83 11.78 -11.05
CA TRP A 54 -6.48 10.51 -10.68
C TRP A 54 -5.89 9.89 -9.41
N VAL A 55 -4.62 10.16 -9.08
CA VAL A 55 -4.05 9.79 -7.77
C VAL A 55 -4.77 10.55 -6.66
N LEU A 56 -4.89 11.87 -6.78
CA LEU A 56 -5.62 12.71 -5.83
C LEU A 56 -7.11 12.37 -5.81
N GLY A 57 -7.69 12.03 -6.97
CA GLY A 57 -9.06 11.56 -7.08
C GLY A 57 -9.31 10.23 -6.36
N ALA A 58 -8.35 9.31 -6.36
CA ALA A 58 -8.43 8.05 -5.60
C ALA A 58 -8.47 8.32 -4.10
N ILE A 59 -7.60 9.20 -3.60
CA ILE A 59 -7.57 9.63 -2.19
C ILE A 59 -8.90 10.30 -1.81
N ALA A 60 -9.43 11.17 -2.68
CA ALA A 60 -10.70 11.85 -2.45
C ALA A 60 -11.91 10.89 -2.38
N LYS A 61 -11.84 9.73 -3.02
CA LYS A 61 -12.88 8.67 -2.96
C LYS A 61 -12.79 7.83 -1.69
N ALA A 62 -11.65 7.82 -1.01
CA ALA A 62 -11.49 7.08 0.22
C ALA A 62 -12.50 7.55 1.27
N ARG A 63 -13.00 6.63 2.09
CA ARG A 63 -13.81 6.97 3.26
C ARG A 63 -13.04 7.92 4.19
N PRO A 64 -13.75 8.75 5.00
CA PRO A 64 -13.12 9.77 5.83
C PRO A 64 -12.02 9.25 6.75
N GLU A 65 -12.22 8.08 7.35
CA GLU A 65 -11.28 7.47 8.29
C GLU A 65 -9.98 7.05 7.57
N ALA A 66 -10.09 6.42 6.40
CA ALA A 66 -8.94 6.07 5.58
C ALA A 66 -8.20 7.31 5.07
N ARG A 67 -8.95 8.34 4.66
CA ARG A 67 -8.37 9.63 4.24
C ARG A 67 -7.59 10.29 5.38
N ARG A 68 -8.12 10.28 6.61
CA ARG A 68 -7.40 10.81 7.77
C ARG A 68 -6.06 10.12 8.01
N LEU A 69 -6.02 8.79 7.88
CA LEU A 69 -4.78 8.02 7.98
C LEU A 69 -3.78 8.38 6.87
N ILE A 70 -4.27 8.62 5.65
CA ILE A 70 -3.46 9.05 4.50
C ILE A 70 -2.91 10.47 4.74
N ASP A 71 -3.75 11.40 5.19
CA ASP A 71 -3.35 12.78 5.46
C ASP A 71 -2.19 12.86 6.50
N ASP A 72 -2.12 11.94 7.46
CA ASP A 72 -1.03 11.87 8.47
C ASP A 72 0.32 11.40 7.88
N VAL A 73 0.30 10.74 6.73
CA VAL A 73 1.50 10.24 6.03
C VAL A 73 1.85 11.04 4.76
N ASP A 74 0.93 11.86 4.25
CA ASP A 74 1.07 12.56 2.97
C ASP A 74 2.31 13.44 2.89
N GLY A 75 2.55 14.27 3.91
CA GLY A 75 3.73 15.16 3.98
C GLY A 75 5.08 14.43 4.03
N ARG A 76 5.07 13.10 4.21
CA ARG A 76 6.24 12.22 4.26
C ARG A 76 6.32 11.26 3.07
N THR A 77 5.36 11.37 2.15
CA THR A 77 5.19 10.42 1.04
C THR A 77 5.44 11.11 -0.30
N ARG A 78 6.25 10.46 -1.13
CA ARG A 78 6.52 10.90 -2.50
C ARG A 78 6.01 9.88 -3.51
N ILE A 79 5.14 10.33 -4.41
CA ILE A 79 4.65 9.55 -5.55
C ILE A 79 5.63 9.70 -6.71
N THR A 80 6.05 8.57 -7.29
CA THR A 80 6.91 8.52 -8.46
C THR A 80 6.32 7.59 -9.53
N ALA A 81 6.85 7.69 -10.74
CA ALA A 81 6.44 6.84 -11.84
C ALA A 81 7.52 5.81 -12.20
N PHE A 82 7.08 4.74 -12.83
CA PHE A 82 7.90 3.91 -13.71
C PHE A 82 7.07 3.46 -14.91
N TYR A 83 7.75 3.03 -15.97
CA TYR A 83 7.11 2.72 -17.25
C TYR A 83 7.53 1.34 -17.73
N GLU A 84 6.74 0.34 -17.36
CA GLU A 84 6.96 -1.05 -17.78
C GLU A 84 5.66 -1.62 -18.36
N PRO A 85 5.39 -1.46 -19.67
CA PRO A 85 4.12 -1.87 -20.29
C PRO A 85 3.78 -3.34 -20.08
N TYR A 86 4.82 -4.18 -20.04
CA TYR A 86 4.74 -5.63 -19.82
C TYR A 86 5.18 -6.04 -18.40
N GLY A 87 5.53 -5.09 -17.54
CA GLY A 87 5.94 -5.33 -16.16
C GLY A 87 4.79 -5.94 -15.36
N TYR A 88 5.14 -6.82 -14.42
CA TYR A 88 4.17 -7.52 -13.58
C TYR A 88 3.49 -6.58 -12.58
N TRP A 89 4.27 -5.70 -11.95
CA TRP A 89 3.83 -4.79 -10.91
C TRP A 89 3.04 -3.59 -11.46
N LEU A 90 1.96 -3.22 -10.76
CA LEU A 90 1.20 -1.99 -11.02
C LEU A 90 1.67 -0.83 -10.15
N GLY A 91 2.14 -1.16 -8.96
CA GLY A 91 2.80 -0.24 -8.07
C GLY A 91 3.64 -1.01 -7.06
N TRP A 92 4.33 -0.24 -6.23
CA TRP A 92 4.92 -0.72 -4.98
C TRP A 92 5.20 0.48 -4.08
N ALA A 93 5.24 0.24 -2.76
CA ALA A 93 5.66 1.22 -1.77
C ALA A 93 6.90 0.75 -1.01
N ARG A 94 7.68 1.70 -0.49
CA ARG A 94 8.78 1.42 0.45
C ARG A 94 9.04 2.58 1.40
N ALA A 95 9.65 2.30 2.54
CA ALA A 95 10.39 3.30 3.30
C ALA A 95 11.74 3.60 2.61
N VAL A 96 12.05 4.87 2.39
CA VAL A 96 13.34 5.31 1.80
C VAL A 96 14.30 5.86 2.85
N ALA A 97 13.76 6.37 3.95
CA ALA A 97 14.49 6.79 5.14
C ALA A 97 13.54 6.70 6.35
N PRO A 98 14.01 6.89 7.60
CA PRO A 98 13.11 7.01 8.74
C PRO A 98 12.05 8.08 8.48
N ASN A 99 10.77 7.71 8.61
CA ASN A 99 9.62 8.59 8.37
C ASN A 99 9.58 9.22 6.96
N GLN A 100 10.15 8.57 5.95
CA GLN A 100 10.03 8.99 4.55
C GLN A 100 9.70 7.80 3.66
N TYR A 101 8.71 7.99 2.80
CA TYR A 101 8.11 6.91 2.01
C TYR A 101 8.06 7.26 0.53
N GLU A 102 8.12 6.22 -0.30
CA GLU A 102 7.99 6.33 -1.74
C GLU A 102 6.94 5.34 -2.22
N VAL A 103 5.99 5.84 -3.01
CA VAL A 103 5.05 5.03 -3.79
C VAL A 103 5.45 5.16 -5.26
N ARG A 104 5.63 4.05 -5.95
CA ARG A 104 5.96 4.02 -7.39
C ARG A 104 4.82 3.39 -8.15
N LEU A 105 4.33 4.06 -9.19
CA LEU A 105 3.18 3.62 -10.00
C LEU A 105 3.61 3.35 -11.45
N ASN A 106 3.13 2.23 -12.00
CA ASN A 106 3.40 1.83 -13.39
C ASN A 106 2.43 2.54 -14.35
N LEU A 107 2.79 3.74 -14.79
CA LEU A 107 1.91 4.57 -15.62
C LEU A 107 1.62 3.93 -16.98
N ALA A 108 2.58 3.20 -17.56
CA ALA A 108 2.34 2.48 -18.82
C ALA A 108 1.16 1.49 -18.73
N ARG A 109 0.92 0.89 -17.57
CA ARG A 109 -0.20 -0.04 -17.35
C ARG A 109 -1.45 0.65 -16.84
N LEU A 110 -1.30 1.57 -15.89
CA LEU A 110 -2.39 2.31 -15.27
C LEU A 110 -3.02 3.34 -16.21
N ASP A 111 -2.35 3.75 -17.27
CA ASP A 111 -2.94 4.60 -18.31
C ASP A 111 -3.51 3.79 -19.47
N GLY A 112 -3.07 2.54 -19.60
CA GLY A 112 -3.51 1.59 -20.60
C GLY A 112 -4.45 0.53 -20.05
N ARG A 113 -4.04 -0.75 -20.17
CA ARG A 113 -4.90 -1.92 -19.94
C ARG A 113 -5.43 -2.10 -18.51
N ARG A 114 -4.87 -1.40 -17.53
CA ARG A 114 -5.25 -1.47 -16.10
C ARG A 114 -5.79 -0.14 -15.58
N LYS A 115 -6.29 0.72 -16.48
CA LYS A 115 -6.85 2.04 -16.10
C LYS A 115 -7.99 1.98 -15.09
N ILE A 116 -8.78 0.92 -15.13
CA ILE A 116 -9.87 0.70 -14.18
C ILE A 116 -9.37 0.46 -12.75
N ASP A 117 -8.11 0.08 -12.57
CA ASP A 117 -7.53 -0.26 -11.26
C ASP A 117 -6.82 0.91 -10.59
N ARG A 118 -6.78 2.09 -11.21
CA ARG A 118 -6.07 3.28 -10.70
C ARG A 118 -6.42 3.58 -9.25
N ASP A 119 -7.70 3.64 -8.91
CA ASP A 119 -8.12 3.96 -7.54
C ASP A 119 -7.66 2.91 -6.53
N THR A 120 -7.86 1.63 -6.88
CA THR A 120 -7.52 0.50 -6.00
C THR A 120 -6.01 0.37 -5.81
N VAL A 121 -5.22 0.49 -6.87
CA VAL A 121 -3.76 0.43 -6.80
C VAL A 121 -3.21 1.62 -6.01
N THR A 122 -3.69 2.84 -6.24
CA THR A 122 -3.25 4.00 -5.44
C THR A 122 -3.50 3.78 -3.96
N LEU A 123 -4.70 3.34 -3.58
CA LEU A 123 -5.04 3.13 -2.17
C LEU A 123 -4.35 1.89 -1.58
N HIS A 124 -4.04 0.87 -2.38
CA HIS A 124 -3.20 -0.27 -1.96
C HIS A 124 -1.80 0.21 -1.58
N GLU A 125 -1.14 0.94 -2.47
CA GLU A 125 0.23 1.40 -2.21
C GLU A 125 0.29 2.42 -1.06
N LEU A 126 -0.74 3.26 -0.91
CA LEU A 126 -0.85 4.12 0.28
C LEU A 126 -1.18 3.33 1.54
N GLY A 127 -1.90 2.22 1.44
CA GLY A 127 -2.11 1.27 2.53
C GLY A 127 -0.79 0.72 3.07
N HIS A 128 0.17 0.38 2.19
CA HIS A 128 1.53 0.03 2.61
C HIS A 128 2.22 1.15 3.37
N VAL A 129 2.07 2.41 2.93
CA VAL A 129 2.62 3.57 3.66
C VAL A 129 1.98 3.73 5.04
N VAL A 130 0.66 3.57 5.14
CA VAL A 130 -0.07 3.60 6.42
C VAL A 130 0.41 2.47 7.34
N ASP A 131 0.61 1.25 6.84
CA ASP A 131 1.23 0.16 7.60
C ASP A 131 2.66 0.52 8.06
N TYR A 132 3.46 1.09 7.16
CA TYR A 132 4.82 1.49 7.49
C TYR A 132 4.91 2.59 8.53
N ALA A 133 3.97 3.52 8.54
CA ALA A 133 4.03 4.70 9.37
C ALA A 133 3.26 4.54 10.67
N LEU A 134 2.03 4.04 10.63
CA LEU A 134 1.05 4.24 11.69
C LEU A 134 0.65 2.94 12.40
N VAL A 135 0.54 1.84 11.66
CA VAL A 135 -0.05 0.61 12.17
C VAL A 135 1.00 -0.22 12.92
N PRO A 136 0.78 -0.56 14.21
CA PRO A 136 1.66 -1.48 14.91
C PRO A 136 1.66 -2.86 14.23
N ASP A 137 2.82 -3.52 14.19
CA ASP A 137 2.98 -4.82 13.51
C ASP A 137 1.95 -5.86 13.99
N MET A 138 1.72 -5.93 15.31
CA MET A 138 0.70 -6.81 15.89
C MET A 138 -0.73 -6.51 15.42
N LEU A 139 -1.06 -5.22 15.20
CA LEU A 139 -2.37 -4.85 14.69
C LEU A 139 -2.49 -5.24 13.21
N ARG A 140 -1.47 -4.92 12.40
CA ARG A 140 -1.44 -5.33 10.99
C ARG A 140 -1.58 -6.85 10.85
N ASP A 141 -0.82 -7.63 11.61
CA ASP A 141 -0.86 -9.10 11.52
C ASP A 141 -2.22 -9.66 11.95
N ARG A 142 -2.84 -9.07 12.99
CA ARG A 142 -4.21 -9.42 13.41
C ARG A 142 -5.23 -9.12 12.32
N LEU A 143 -5.13 -7.98 11.66
CA LEU A 143 -6.01 -7.58 10.56
C LEU A 143 -5.81 -8.47 9.33
N ALA A 144 -4.56 -8.79 8.98
CA ALA A 144 -4.23 -9.67 7.88
C ALA A 144 -4.73 -11.12 8.10
N ALA A 145 -4.76 -11.58 9.35
CA ALA A 145 -5.28 -12.91 9.71
C ALA A 145 -6.80 -13.05 9.56
N GLN A 146 -7.54 -11.93 9.51
CA GLN A 146 -9.00 -11.95 9.27
C GLN A 146 -9.35 -12.11 7.78
N VAL A 147 -8.38 -11.95 6.88
CA VAL A 147 -8.56 -12.17 5.45
C VAL A 147 -8.66 -13.68 5.19
N PRO A 148 -9.81 -14.18 4.70
CA PRO A 148 -10.00 -15.60 4.48
C PRO A 148 -9.02 -16.14 3.45
N THR A 149 -8.62 -17.40 3.63
CA THR A 149 -7.84 -18.11 2.63
C THR A 149 -8.75 -18.91 1.69
N SER A 150 -8.55 -18.79 0.39
CA SER A 150 -9.23 -19.62 -0.63
C SER A 150 -8.65 -21.04 -0.80
N GLY A 151 -7.51 -21.33 -0.16
CA GLY A 151 -6.71 -22.54 -0.34
C GLY A 151 -5.83 -22.56 -1.61
N VAL A 152 -5.78 -21.47 -2.39
CA VAL A 152 -5.09 -21.36 -3.67
C VAL A 152 -4.01 -20.29 -3.61
N CYS A 153 -2.76 -20.72 -3.79
CA CYS A 153 -1.61 -19.85 -4.04
C CYS A 153 -1.27 -19.89 -5.53
N PRO A 154 -1.83 -18.98 -6.37
CA PRO A 154 -1.52 -18.95 -7.79
C PRO A 154 -0.02 -18.71 -8.04
N ASP A 155 0.65 -18.00 -7.12
CA ASP A 155 2.10 -17.95 -6.99
C ASP A 155 2.50 -17.79 -5.52
N LYS A 156 3.80 -17.65 -5.24
CA LYS A 156 4.35 -17.55 -3.86
C LYS A 156 4.11 -16.20 -3.17
N ILE A 157 3.55 -15.21 -3.86
CA ILE A 157 3.48 -13.82 -3.39
C ILE A 157 2.09 -13.20 -3.53
N GLN A 158 1.14 -13.88 -4.18
CA GLN A 158 -0.24 -13.45 -4.38
C GLN A 158 -1.25 -14.43 -3.77
N GLY A 159 -2.52 -14.02 -3.72
CA GLY A 159 -3.60 -14.84 -3.19
C GLY A 159 -3.28 -15.29 -1.77
N ASP A 160 -3.56 -16.54 -1.43
CA ASP A 160 -3.37 -17.03 -0.06
C ASP A 160 -1.91 -17.07 0.39
N CYS A 161 -0.95 -16.92 -0.52
CA CYS A 161 0.47 -16.83 -0.19
C CYS A 161 0.96 -15.39 0.00
N ALA A 162 0.08 -14.39 -0.14
CA ALA A 162 0.40 -13.01 0.17
C ALA A 162 0.81 -12.86 1.64
N ALA A 163 1.92 -12.17 1.88
CA ALA A 163 2.39 -11.84 3.22
C ALA A 163 1.42 -10.88 3.93
N ALA A 164 1.51 -10.80 5.27
CA ALA A 164 0.63 -9.96 6.07
C ALA A 164 0.57 -8.48 5.59
N PRO A 165 1.67 -7.82 5.19
CA PRO A 165 1.62 -6.46 4.64
C PRO A 165 0.77 -6.35 3.36
N GLU A 166 0.90 -7.29 2.43
CA GLU A 166 0.10 -7.27 1.19
C GLU A 166 -1.38 -7.54 1.46
N ARG A 167 -1.69 -8.47 2.38
CA ARG A 167 -3.06 -8.74 2.83
C ARG A 167 -3.69 -7.52 3.48
N PHE A 168 -2.91 -6.81 4.30
CA PHE A 168 -3.33 -5.56 4.90
C PHE A 168 -3.59 -4.50 3.83
N ALA A 169 -2.64 -4.23 2.93
CA ALA A 169 -2.76 -3.18 1.93
C ALA A 169 -3.94 -3.40 0.95
N ASP A 170 -4.16 -4.63 0.50
CA ASP A 170 -5.28 -4.96 -0.40
C ASP A 170 -6.64 -4.80 0.32
N THR A 171 -6.71 -5.25 1.57
CA THR A 171 -7.93 -5.11 2.39
C THR A 171 -8.17 -3.66 2.81
N PHE A 172 -7.11 -2.89 3.04
CA PHE A 172 -7.17 -1.45 3.28
C PHE A 172 -7.77 -0.74 2.08
N ALA A 173 -7.32 -1.04 0.85
CA ALA A 173 -7.87 -0.45 -0.36
C ALA A 173 -9.37 -0.75 -0.52
N LYS A 174 -9.79 -2.00 -0.25
CA LYS A 174 -11.20 -2.42 -0.24
C LYS A 174 -12.01 -1.64 0.79
N TRP A 175 -11.53 -1.58 2.03
CA TRP A 175 -12.20 -0.87 3.11
C TRP A 175 -12.29 0.63 2.82
N ALA A 176 -11.19 1.24 2.36
CA ALA A 176 -11.12 2.65 1.98
C ALA A 176 -12.14 3.00 0.89
N LEU A 177 -12.33 2.11 -0.10
CA LEU A 177 -13.31 2.24 -1.17
C LEU A 177 -14.71 1.72 -0.80
N ARG A 178 -14.97 1.35 0.46
CA ARG A 178 -16.27 0.80 0.91
C ARG A 178 -16.71 -0.43 0.10
N GLY A 179 -15.75 -1.26 -0.30
CA GLY A 179 -15.97 -2.44 -1.15
C GLY A 179 -16.15 -2.15 -2.63
N ALA A 180 -16.07 -0.89 -3.09
CA ALA A 180 -16.14 -0.51 -4.49
C ALA A 180 -14.84 -0.83 -5.27
N VAL A 181 -14.37 -2.07 -5.15
CA VAL A 181 -13.26 -2.61 -5.93
C VAL A 181 -13.81 -3.56 -6.99
N SER A 182 -13.20 -3.58 -8.17
CA SER A 182 -13.52 -4.57 -9.19
C SER A 182 -13.08 -5.96 -8.71
N ALA A 183 -13.90 -6.99 -8.94
CA ALA A 183 -13.51 -8.39 -8.72
C ALA A 183 -12.23 -8.79 -9.48
N VAL A 184 -11.92 -8.08 -10.58
CA VAL A 184 -10.71 -8.23 -11.41
C VAL A 184 -9.60 -7.23 -11.01
N GLY A 185 -9.97 -6.18 -10.27
CA GLY A 185 -9.11 -5.02 -9.98
C GLY A 185 -8.60 -4.91 -8.54
N ALA A 186 -9.08 -5.74 -7.61
CA ALA A 186 -8.45 -5.91 -6.31
C ALA A 186 -7.03 -6.43 -6.53
N GLY A 187 -6.03 -5.64 -6.14
CA GLY A 187 -4.63 -5.73 -6.57
C GLY A 187 -4.01 -7.12 -6.46
N TYR A 188 -4.55 -8.02 -5.63
CA TYR A 188 -3.98 -9.36 -5.45
C TYR A 188 -5.02 -10.48 -5.36
N SER A 189 -6.25 -10.25 -5.84
CA SER A 189 -7.33 -11.25 -5.86
C SER A 189 -7.59 -11.91 -4.49
N LEU A 190 -7.30 -11.21 -3.39
CA LEU A 190 -7.57 -11.71 -2.05
C LEU A 190 -9.08 -11.72 -1.80
N ALA A 191 -9.55 -12.68 -1.02
CA ALA A 191 -10.91 -12.63 -0.49
C ALA A 191 -11.09 -11.37 0.38
N SER A 192 -12.32 -10.88 0.50
CA SER A 192 -12.65 -9.89 1.53
C SER A 192 -12.90 -10.61 2.85
N PRO A 193 -12.57 -9.99 4.01
CA PRO A 193 -13.09 -10.45 5.30
C PRO A 193 -14.62 -10.44 5.28
N GLN A 194 -15.22 -11.14 6.25
CA GLN A 194 -16.68 -11.22 6.39
C GLN A 194 -17.36 -9.84 6.45
N SER A 195 -16.67 -8.87 7.06
CA SER A 195 -17.11 -7.49 7.19
C SER A 195 -15.91 -6.56 7.05
N LEU A 196 -15.96 -5.67 6.06
CA LEU A 196 -14.95 -4.61 5.92
C LEU A 196 -15.08 -3.58 7.05
N GLU A 197 -16.29 -3.38 7.61
CA GLU A 197 -16.49 -2.44 8.71
C GLU A 197 -15.87 -2.96 10.01
N ASP A 198 -16.07 -4.24 10.34
CA ASP A 198 -15.47 -4.84 11.54
C ASP A 198 -13.95 -4.95 11.40
N TRP A 199 -13.48 -5.29 10.19
CA TRP A 199 -12.05 -5.32 9.87
C TRP A 199 -11.42 -3.94 10.04
N GLY A 200 -12.07 -2.88 9.56
CA GLY A 200 -11.55 -1.52 9.61
C GLY A 200 -11.76 -0.79 10.93
N ALA A 201 -12.54 -1.33 11.87
CA ALA A 201 -12.86 -0.65 13.13
C ALA A 201 -11.62 -0.18 13.92
N PRO A 202 -10.55 -0.99 14.11
CA PRO A 202 -9.34 -0.53 14.78
C PRO A 202 -8.60 0.59 14.03
N LEU A 203 -8.74 0.66 12.70
CA LEU A 203 -8.15 1.73 11.89
C LEU A 203 -8.96 3.02 12.01
N SER A 204 -10.28 2.93 12.14
CA SER A 204 -11.14 4.06 12.46
C SER A 204 -10.82 4.64 13.84
N GLU A 205 -10.60 3.79 14.84
CA GLU A 205 -10.16 4.22 16.18
C GLU A 205 -8.81 4.96 16.10
N LEU A 206 -7.84 4.41 15.39
CA LEU A 206 -6.55 5.06 15.15
C LEU A 206 -6.71 6.43 14.45
N ALA A 207 -7.60 6.52 13.46
CA ALA A 207 -7.86 7.79 12.78
C ALA A 207 -8.41 8.86 13.72
N ILE A 208 -9.27 8.47 14.68
CA ILE A 208 -9.82 9.37 15.71
C ILE A 208 -8.71 9.81 16.67
N GLU A 209 -7.86 8.89 17.14
CA GLU A 209 -6.73 9.21 18.03
C GLU A 209 -5.78 10.25 17.41
N LEU A 210 -5.49 10.11 16.12
CA LEU A 210 -4.67 11.07 15.37
C LEU A 210 -5.35 12.43 15.19
N ASP A 211 -6.69 12.47 15.14
CA ASP A 211 -7.43 13.74 15.05
C ASP A 211 -7.42 14.50 16.38
N VAL A 212 -7.68 13.79 17.49
CA VAL A 212 -7.62 14.36 18.84
C VAL A 212 -6.23 14.90 19.17
N THR A 213 -5.17 14.23 18.73
CA THR A 213 -3.79 14.64 19.03
C THR A 213 -3.33 15.85 18.20
N ALA A 214 -3.99 16.15 17.09
CA ALA A 214 -3.64 17.26 16.19
C ALA A 214 -4.32 18.60 16.54
N GLY A 215 -5.34 18.59 17.41
CA GLY A 215 -6.08 19.77 17.88
C GLY A 215 -5.54 20.33 19.19
#